data_AF-A0A4Q4ZUC8-F1
#
_entry.id   AF-A0A4Q4ZUC8-F1
#
_cell.length_a   1.000
_cell.length_b   1.000
_cell.length_c   1.000
_cell.angle_alpha   90.00
_cell.angle_beta   90.00
_cell.angle_gamma   90.00
#
_symmetry.space_group_name_H-M   'P 1'
#
loop_
_entity.id
_entity.type
_entity.pdbx_description
1 polymer ?
#
loop_
_entity_poly.entity_id
_entity_poly.type
_entity_poly.pdbx_seq_one_letter_code
_entity_poly.pdbx_strand_id
1 'polypeptide(L)'
;MVRTRKERKAENTIKLQQPDRSGPTGATLLELAQERKLFEEADRKQGKRRPKEDDDDDDAVIPPTVDRVMETILWTTSLAMLHFTFDLLVQRQYAMEVSWSQIVTRTVQAFAVFFLLFYVLHPHSSSPVLLPGLPLRYQNHLRQAIFFATSIYTGCYLIYITNEFGYMAILKRSPPLGCLWIWSVLELNLPLAVLSLACAAGFLFQRGYTIG
;
A
#
# COMPACT_ATOMS: atom_id res chain seq x y z
N MET A 1 -35.68 74.74 1.52
CA MET A 1 -34.71 74.39 2.58
C MET A 1 -34.45 72.89 2.51
N VAL A 2 -33.23 72.49 2.11
CA VAL A 2 -32.85 71.09 1.88
C VAL A 2 -32.21 70.55 3.16
N ARG A 3 -32.86 69.59 3.83
CA ARG A 3 -32.27 68.89 4.98
C ARG A 3 -31.09 68.05 4.50
N THR A 4 -29.90 68.31 5.03
CA THR A 4 -28.68 67.63 4.60
C THR A 4 -28.65 66.21 5.16
N ARG A 5 -28.10 65.28 4.37
CA ARG A 5 -28.05 63.82 4.61
C ARG A 5 -27.47 63.39 5.97
N LYS A 6 -26.79 64.30 6.70
CA LYS A 6 -26.27 64.06 8.05
C LYS A 6 -27.37 64.04 9.12
N GLU A 7 -28.45 64.81 8.97
CA GLU A 7 -29.52 64.88 9.98
C GLU A 7 -30.36 63.61 10.04
N ARG A 8 -30.65 62.96 8.90
CA ARG A 8 -31.34 61.66 8.86
C ARG A 8 -30.56 60.51 9.51
N LYS A 9 -29.25 60.65 9.67
CA LYS A 9 -28.40 59.59 10.26
C LYS A 9 -28.42 59.62 11.80
N ALA A 10 -28.76 60.77 12.40
CA ALA A 10 -28.81 60.94 13.85
C ALA A 10 -30.13 60.42 14.46
N GLU A 11 -31.25 60.51 13.74
CA GLU A 11 -32.57 60.02 14.22
C GLU A 11 -32.65 58.50 14.32
N ASN A 12 -31.79 57.75 13.62
CA ASN A 12 -31.73 56.28 13.66
C ASN A 12 -30.46 55.78 14.36
N THR A 13 -30.08 56.40 15.47
CA THR A 13 -29.02 55.87 16.34
C THR A 13 -29.58 54.67 17.10
N ILE A 14 -29.55 53.50 16.46
CA ILE A 14 -29.92 52.22 17.07
C ILE A 14 -29.08 52.04 18.34
N LYS A 15 -29.74 51.97 19.50
CA LYS A 15 -29.06 51.68 20.77
C LYS A 15 -28.46 50.28 20.68
N LEU A 16 -27.14 50.21 20.56
CA LEU A 16 -26.39 48.94 20.61
C LEU A 16 -26.45 48.40 22.04
N GLN A 17 -27.46 47.57 22.33
CA GLN A 17 -27.44 46.73 23.54
C GLN A 17 -26.34 45.70 23.36
N GLN A 18 -25.32 45.76 24.21
CA GLN A 18 -24.36 44.68 24.31
C GLN A 18 -25.08 43.49 24.96
N PRO A 19 -24.96 42.26 24.41
CA PRO A 19 -25.49 41.08 25.05
C PRO A 19 -24.82 40.93 26.43
N ASP A 20 -25.64 40.66 27.45
CA ASP A 20 -25.16 40.48 28.81
C ASP A 20 -24.12 39.36 28.85
N ARG A 21 -22.95 39.68 29.43
CA ARG A 21 -21.81 38.77 29.61
C ARG A 21 -21.77 38.20 31.02
N SER A 22 -22.85 38.34 31.79
CA SER A 22 -23.02 37.60 33.02
C SER A 22 -22.90 36.10 32.73
N GLY A 23 -22.08 35.41 33.53
CA GLY A 23 -21.84 33.98 33.39
C GLY A 23 -23.13 33.17 33.53
N PRO A 24 -23.14 31.92 33.03
CA PRO A 24 -24.36 31.12 32.97
C PRO A 24 -24.97 30.94 34.37
N THR A 25 -26.26 31.25 34.48
CA THR A 25 -27.03 31.18 35.74
C THR A 25 -27.50 29.76 36.08
N GLY A 26 -27.28 28.79 35.19
CA GLY A 26 -27.65 27.38 35.34
C GLY A 26 -26.48 26.44 35.04
N ALA A 27 -26.69 25.15 35.30
CA ALA A 27 -25.68 24.11 35.08
C ALA A 27 -25.07 24.22 33.67
N THR A 28 -23.75 24.32 33.62
CA THR A 28 -23.04 24.52 32.36
C THR A 28 -23.14 23.27 31.50
N LEU A 29 -23.11 23.44 30.17
CA LEU A 29 -23.10 22.30 29.24
C LEU A 29 -21.94 21.34 29.53
N LEU A 30 -20.84 21.85 30.09
CA LEU A 30 -19.68 21.09 30.49
C LEU A 30 -19.97 20.24 31.74
N GLU A 31 -20.64 20.81 32.75
CA GLU A 31 -21.08 20.08 33.94
C GLU A 31 -22.13 19.01 33.61
N LEU A 32 -23.11 19.32 32.76
CA LEU A 32 -24.10 18.34 32.29
C LEU A 32 -23.45 17.21 31.47
N ALA A 33 -22.43 17.52 30.67
CA ALA A 33 -21.67 16.52 29.93
C ALA A 33 -20.81 15.64 30.85
N GLN A 34 -20.28 16.21 31.91
CA GLN A 34 -19.52 15.49 32.94
C GLN A 34 -20.43 14.61 33.80
N GLU A 35 -21.62 15.08 34.19
CA GLU A 35 -22.63 14.32 34.91
C GLU A 35 -23.10 13.08 34.11
N ARG A 36 -23.26 13.24 32.80
CA ARG A 36 -23.65 12.16 31.87
C ARG A 36 -22.49 11.29 31.39
N LYS A 37 -21.26 11.51 31.87
CA LYS A 37 -20.03 10.80 31.46
C LYS A 37 -19.81 10.76 29.94
N LEU A 38 -20.25 11.81 29.23
CA LEU A 38 -20.18 11.89 27.77
C LEU A 38 -18.73 11.97 27.28
N PHE A 39 -17.82 12.54 28.08
CA PHE A 39 -16.39 12.58 27.76
C PHE A 39 -15.73 11.20 27.80
N GLU A 40 -16.04 10.38 28.81
CA GLU A 40 -15.55 8.99 28.87
C GLU A 40 -16.10 8.14 27.72
N GLU A 41 -17.36 8.38 27.32
CA GLU A 41 -17.94 7.70 26.16
C GLU A 41 -17.31 8.17 24.83
N ALA A 42 -17.00 9.47 24.72
CA ALA A 42 -16.32 10.05 23.58
C ALA A 42 -14.87 9.55 23.46
N ASP A 43 -14.12 9.45 24.57
CA ASP A 43 -12.78 8.88 24.60
C ASP A 43 -12.79 7.39 24.26
N ARG A 44 -13.80 6.63 24.73
CA ARG A 44 -13.97 5.23 24.36
C ARG A 44 -14.34 5.06 22.88
N LYS A 45 -15.10 6.00 22.32
CA LYS A 45 -15.41 6.03 20.88
C LYS A 45 -14.21 6.47 20.05
N GLN A 46 -13.43 7.47 20.49
CA GLN A 46 -12.19 7.90 19.84
C GLN A 46 -11.11 6.81 19.93
N GLY A 47 -10.97 6.10 21.04
CA GLY A 47 -10.03 4.96 21.14
C GLY A 47 -10.38 3.79 20.22
N LYS A 48 -11.68 3.60 19.92
CA LYS A 48 -12.14 2.65 18.88
C LYS A 48 -12.10 3.23 17.46
N ARG A 49 -12.07 4.55 17.32
CA ARG A 49 -12.12 5.26 16.03
C ARG A 49 -10.80 5.83 15.58
N ARG A 50 -9.73 5.90 16.39
CA ARG A 50 -8.41 6.34 15.96
C ARG A 50 -7.99 5.44 14.80
N PRO A 51 -8.14 5.90 13.56
CA PRO A 51 -7.48 5.27 12.45
C PRO A 51 -6.01 5.59 12.66
N LYS A 52 -5.14 4.70 12.22
CA LYS A 52 -3.76 5.11 12.00
C LYS A 52 -3.84 6.15 10.87
N GLU A 53 -3.35 7.36 11.14
CA GLU A 53 -3.33 8.48 10.19
C GLU A 53 -2.81 8.00 8.83
N ASP A 54 -3.68 8.10 7.83
CA ASP A 54 -3.38 8.23 6.40
C ASP A 54 -4.68 8.80 5.79
N ASP A 55 -4.88 10.11 5.97
CA ASP A 55 -5.91 10.88 5.26
C ASP A 55 -5.37 11.23 3.88
N ASP A 56 -5.87 10.55 2.84
CA ASP A 56 -6.11 11.15 1.53
C ASP A 56 -7.33 10.45 0.88
N ASP A 57 -8.35 11.29 0.64
CA ASP A 57 -9.47 11.21 -0.31
C ASP A 57 -10.66 10.24 -0.14
N ASP A 58 -11.81 10.87 0.16
CA ASP A 58 -13.19 10.57 -0.26
C ASP A 58 -13.75 9.15 -0.04
N ASP A 59 -14.13 8.88 1.22
CA ASP A 59 -14.88 7.70 1.65
C ASP A 59 -16.32 7.65 1.10
N ALA A 60 -16.48 7.13 -0.12
CA ALA A 60 -17.54 6.15 -0.32
C ALA A 60 -17.21 4.95 0.56
N VAL A 61 -18.08 4.57 1.49
CA VAL A 61 -17.87 3.42 2.41
C VAL A 61 -17.83 2.12 1.60
N ILE A 62 -16.69 1.82 0.97
CA ILE A 62 -16.45 0.59 0.23
C ILE A 62 -16.24 -0.51 1.26
N PRO A 63 -16.93 -1.66 1.16
CA PRO A 63 -16.72 -2.76 2.09
C PRO A 63 -15.25 -3.23 2.02
N PRO A 64 -14.63 -3.58 3.17
CA PRO A 64 -13.19 -3.88 3.27
C PRO A 64 -12.73 -5.06 2.40
N THR A 65 -13.65 -5.91 1.95
CA THR A 65 -13.37 -6.98 0.99
C THR A 65 -13.23 -6.46 -0.43
N VAL A 66 -14.00 -5.43 -0.83
CA VAL A 66 -13.95 -4.85 -2.17
C VAL A 66 -12.69 -4.01 -2.32
N ASP A 67 -12.33 -3.24 -1.30
CA ASP A 67 -11.05 -2.53 -1.22
C ASP A 67 -9.87 -3.48 -1.45
N ARG A 68 -9.84 -4.59 -0.70
CA ARG A 68 -8.86 -5.68 -0.88
C ARG A 68 -8.82 -6.24 -2.29
N VAL A 69 -9.99 -6.57 -2.86
CA VAL A 69 -10.05 -7.18 -4.19
C VAL A 69 -9.61 -6.19 -5.26
N MET A 70 -10.02 -4.92 -5.15
CA MET A 70 -9.61 -3.85 -6.08
C MET A 70 -8.11 -3.62 -6.03
N GLU A 71 -7.53 -3.48 -4.83
CA GLU A 71 -6.09 -3.33 -4.65
C GLU A 71 -5.35 -4.55 -5.21
N THR A 72 -5.78 -5.77 -4.87
CA THR A 72 -5.18 -7.01 -5.38
C THR A 72 -5.25 -7.07 -6.91
N ILE A 73 -6.38 -6.72 -7.52
CA ILE A 73 -6.53 -6.69 -8.99
C ILE A 73 -5.57 -5.67 -9.60
N LEU A 74 -5.43 -4.48 -9.01
CA LEU A 74 -4.55 -3.43 -9.52
C LEU A 74 -3.08 -3.88 -9.53
N TRP A 75 -2.61 -4.42 -8.41
CA TRP A 75 -1.25 -4.95 -8.28
C TRP A 75 -0.99 -6.14 -9.22
N THR A 76 -1.92 -7.08 -9.27
CA THR A 76 -1.77 -8.29 -10.10
C THR A 76 -1.84 -7.98 -11.59
N THR A 77 -2.65 -6.99 -12.00
CA THR A 77 -2.69 -6.52 -13.40
C THR A 77 -1.36 -5.89 -13.79
N SER A 78 -0.80 -5.04 -12.94
CA SER A 78 0.51 -4.41 -13.16
C SER A 78 1.61 -5.46 -13.29
N LEU A 79 1.59 -6.47 -12.42
CA LEU A 79 2.56 -7.56 -12.46
C LEU A 79 2.36 -8.49 -13.66
N ALA A 80 1.12 -8.73 -14.09
CA ALA A 80 0.82 -9.49 -15.31
C ALA A 80 1.42 -8.83 -16.54
N MET A 81 1.30 -7.50 -16.63
CA MET A 81 1.89 -6.72 -17.71
C MET A 81 3.42 -6.83 -17.71
N LEU A 82 4.04 -6.74 -16.53
CA LEU A 82 5.49 -6.94 -16.37
C LEU A 82 5.91 -8.35 -16.80
N HIS A 83 5.18 -9.37 -16.35
CA HIS A 83 5.45 -10.78 -16.67
C HIS A 83 5.35 -11.04 -18.17
N PHE A 84 4.29 -10.55 -18.81
CA PHE A 84 4.10 -10.64 -20.25
C PHE A 84 5.25 -9.94 -21.00
N THR A 85 5.65 -8.76 -20.54
CA THR A 85 6.77 -8.00 -21.12
C THR A 85 8.07 -8.80 -21.03
N PHE A 86 8.38 -9.39 -19.87
CA PHE A 86 9.56 -10.24 -19.73
C PHE A 86 9.50 -11.49 -20.59
N ASP A 87 8.36 -12.19 -20.65
CA ASP A 87 8.24 -13.38 -21.50
C ASP A 87 8.44 -13.03 -22.98
N LEU A 88 7.95 -11.87 -23.42
CA LEU A 88 8.16 -11.37 -24.78
C LEU A 88 9.62 -10.96 -25.02
N LEU A 89 10.24 -10.23 -24.09
CA LEU A 89 11.64 -9.81 -24.21
C LEU A 89 12.58 -11.01 -24.29
N VAL A 90 12.41 -12.03 -23.45
CA VAL A 90 13.30 -13.21 -23.47
C VAL A 90 13.11 -13.99 -24.77
N GLN A 91 11.89 -14.14 -25.29
CA GLN A 91 11.68 -14.79 -26.60
C GLN A 91 12.33 -14.02 -27.75
N ARG A 92 12.30 -12.68 -27.70
CA ARG A 92 13.00 -11.83 -28.68
C ARG A 92 14.52 -11.95 -28.56
N GLN A 93 15.05 -12.01 -27.33
CA GLN A 93 16.48 -12.12 -27.07
C GLN A 93 17.08 -13.44 -27.59
N TYR A 94 16.31 -14.53 -27.58
CA TYR A 94 16.74 -15.85 -28.06
C TYR A 94 16.23 -16.19 -29.48
N ALA A 95 15.67 -15.22 -30.22
CA ALA A 95 15.16 -15.39 -31.58
C ALA A 95 14.23 -16.62 -31.77
N MET A 96 13.37 -16.88 -30.77
CA MET A 96 12.42 -18.00 -30.79
C MET A 96 11.14 -17.64 -31.56
N GLU A 97 10.49 -18.65 -32.15
CA GLU A 97 9.18 -18.48 -32.78
C GLU A 97 8.10 -18.16 -31.73
N VAL A 98 7.51 -16.98 -31.82
CA VAL A 98 6.54 -16.45 -30.86
C VAL A 98 5.19 -17.15 -31.06
N SER A 99 4.88 -18.10 -30.19
CA SER A 99 3.58 -18.76 -30.17
C SER A 99 2.62 -18.04 -29.21
N TRP A 100 1.78 -17.15 -29.76
CA TRP A 100 0.85 -16.32 -28.99
C TRP A 100 -0.05 -17.10 -28.00
N SER A 101 -0.51 -18.29 -28.40
CA SER A 101 -1.32 -19.16 -27.54
C SER A 101 -0.58 -19.64 -26.29
N GLN A 102 0.71 -19.98 -26.41
CA GLN A 102 1.52 -20.44 -25.29
C GLN A 102 1.87 -19.29 -24.34
N ILE A 103 2.08 -18.09 -24.88
CA ILE A 103 2.37 -16.88 -24.09
C ILE A 103 1.15 -16.50 -23.25
N VAL A 104 -0.03 -16.45 -23.86
CA VAL A 104 -1.27 -16.10 -23.16
C VAL A 104 -1.57 -17.12 -22.07
N THR A 105 -1.48 -18.43 -22.37
CA THR A 105 -1.74 -19.48 -21.36
C THR A 105 -0.77 -19.41 -20.19
N ARG A 106 0.53 -19.21 -20.44
CA ARG A 106 1.54 -19.03 -19.39
C ARG A 106 1.30 -17.75 -18.58
N THR A 107 0.93 -16.66 -19.25
CA THR A 107 0.64 -15.37 -18.59
C THR A 107 -0.59 -15.48 -17.70
N VAL A 108 -1.65 -16.14 -18.14
CA VAL A 108 -2.87 -16.37 -17.33
C VAL A 108 -2.57 -17.28 -16.15
N GLN A 109 -1.78 -18.35 -16.34
CA GLN A 109 -1.37 -19.22 -15.25
C GLN A 109 -0.52 -18.44 -14.22
N ALA A 110 0.46 -17.66 -14.67
CA ALA A 110 1.27 -16.81 -13.82
C ALA A 110 0.42 -15.76 -13.09
N PHE A 111 -0.54 -15.14 -13.78
CA PHE A 111 -1.50 -14.21 -13.19
C PHE A 111 -2.31 -14.86 -12.07
N ALA A 112 -2.83 -16.08 -12.26
CA ALA A 112 -3.57 -16.77 -11.21
C ALA A 112 -2.70 -17.07 -9.97
N VAL A 113 -1.44 -17.47 -10.20
CA VAL A 113 -0.47 -17.71 -9.11
C VAL A 113 -0.12 -16.41 -8.39
N PHE A 114 0.14 -15.33 -9.12
CA PHE A 114 0.41 -14.01 -8.53
C PHE A 114 -0.82 -13.46 -7.82
N PHE A 115 -2.01 -13.63 -8.37
CA PHE A 115 -3.24 -13.23 -7.71
C PHE A 115 -3.43 -13.93 -6.37
N LEU A 116 -3.20 -15.24 -6.31
CA LEU A 116 -3.23 -15.98 -5.06
C LEU A 116 -2.13 -15.50 -4.09
N LEU A 117 -0.90 -15.35 -4.58
CA LEU A 117 0.22 -14.87 -3.75
C LEU A 117 -0.02 -13.48 -3.19
N PHE A 118 -0.51 -12.53 -3.98
CA PHE A 118 -0.84 -11.18 -3.51
C PHE A 118 -2.06 -11.20 -2.60
N TYR A 119 -3.11 -11.94 -2.94
CA TYR A 119 -4.29 -12.03 -2.08
C TYR A 119 -3.93 -12.55 -0.67
N VAL A 120 -2.98 -13.47 -0.57
CA VAL A 120 -2.53 -14.06 0.69
C VAL A 120 -1.45 -13.24 1.38
N LEU A 121 -0.47 -12.72 0.63
CA LEU A 121 0.78 -12.18 1.16
C LEU A 121 0.86 -10.64 1.09
N HIS A 122 0.00 -9.97 0.32
CA HIS A 122 -0.03 -8.50 0.25
C HIS A 122 -0.64 -7.92 1.52
N PRO A 123 0.00 -6.91 2.15
CA PRO A 123 -0.52 -6.27 3.35
C PRO A 123 -1.79 -5.50 3.03
N HIS A 124 -2.94 -6.03 3.42
CA HIS A 124 -4.19 -5.29 3.35
C HIS A 124 -4.32 -4.37 4.57
N SER A 125 -4.50 -3.08 4.32
CA SER A 125 -4.71 -2.04 5.33
C SER A 125 -5.87 -2.36 6.29
N SER A 126 -6.83 -3.18 5.85
CA SER A 126 -8.05 -3.52 6.58
C SER A 126 -8.00 -4.80 7.45
N SER A 127 -7.00 -5.69 7.31
CA SER A 127 -6.82 -6.80 8.26
C SER A 127 -5.37 -7.34 8.26
N PRO A 128 -4.52 -6.95 9.22
CA PRO A 128 -3.14 -7.42 9.31
C PRO A 128 -3.08 -8.78 10.00
N VAL A 129 -3.82 -9.79 9.53
CA VAL A 129 -3.77 -11.16 10.06
C VAL A 129 -3.37 -12.10 8.94
N LEU A 130 -2.07 -12.33 8.80
CA LEU A 130 -1.45 -13.26 7.86
C LEU A 130 -1.63 -14.72 8.34
N LEU A 131 -1.72 -14.90 9.67
CA LEU A 131 -1.97 -16.19 10.32
C LEU A 131 -3.01 -15.98 11.43
N PRO A 132 -4.14 -16.70 11.42
CA PRO A 132 -5.12 -16.63 12.50
C PRO A 132 -4.49 -17.22 13.77
N GLY A 133 -3.89 -16.38 14.62
CA GLY A 133 -3.33 -16.82 15.91
C GLY A 133 -2.07 -16.10 16.39
N LEU A 134 -1.38 -15.29 15.57
CA LEU A 134 -0.18 -14.56 16.01
C LEU A 134 -0.45 -13.07 16.32
N PRO A 135 0.23 -12.49 17.33
CA PRO A 135 0.11 -11.08 17.64
C PRO A 135 0.66 -10.19 16.49
N LEU A 136 -0.14 -9.20 16.07
CA LEU A 136 0.11 -8.23 14.99
C LEU A 136 1.52 -7.62 14.97
N ARG A 137 2.14 -7.42 16.14
CA ARG A 137 3.46 -6.80 16.27
C ARG A 137 4.58 -7.63 15.63
N TYR A 138 4.54 -8.95 15.79
CA TYR A 138 5.57 -9.83 15.24
C TYR A 138 5.36 -10.09 13.75
N GLN A 139 4.11 -10.03 13.30
CA GLN A 139 3.73 -10.31 11.92
C GLN A 139 4.37 -9.36 10.91
N ASN A 140 4.54 -8.09 11.26
CA ASN A 140 5.21 -7.11 10.39
C ASN A 140 6.70 -7.41 10.22
N HIS A 141 7.40 -7.77 11.31
CA HIS A 141 8.81 -8.16 11.24
C HIS A 141 9.02 -9.49 10.52
N LEU A 142 8.15 -10.47 10.76
CA LEU A 142 8.17 -11.75 10.08
C LEU A 142 7.90 -11.59 8.58
N ARG A 143 6.95 -10.74 8.19
CA ARG A 143 6.68 -10.38 6.79
C ARG A 143 7.93 -9.80 6.11
N GLN A 144 8.53 -8.78 6.73
CA GLN A 144 9.75 -8.16 6.21
C GLN A 144 10.90 -9.16 6.10
N ALA A 145 11.04 -10.08 7.06
CA ALA A 145 12.03 -11.16 7.00
C ALA A 145 11.76 -12.15 5.86
N ILE A 146 10.50 -12.54 5.64
CA ILE A 146 10.11 -13.41 4.52
C ILE A 146 10.43 -12.75 3.18
N PHE A 147 10.03 -11.51 2.97
CA PHE A 147 10.33 -10.82 1.71
C PHE A 147 11.83 -10.58 1.55
N PHE A 148 12.57 -10.32 2.62
CA PHE A 148 14.02 -10.18 2.56
C PHE A 148 14.71 -11.48 2.16
N ALA A 149 14.32 -12.61 2.78
CA ALA A 149 14.81 -13.93 2.40
C ALA A 149 14.42 -14.28 0.95
N THR A 150 13.18 -13.97 0.55
CA THR A 150 12.68 -14.21 -0.82
C THR A 150 13.42 -13.36 -1.84
N SER A 151 13.73 -12.10 -1.53
CA SER A 151 14.52 -11.20 -2.38
C SER A 151 15.94 -11.75 -2.60
N ILE A 152 16.64 -12.13 -1.53
CA ILE A 152 17.99 -12.70 -1.62
C ILE A 152 17.97 -14.03 -2.38
N TYR A 153 17.06 -14.94 -2.01
CA TYR A 153 16.96 -16.25 -2.64
C TYR A 153 16.65 -16.11 -4.13
N THR A 154 15.63 -15.33 -4.49
CA THR A 154 15.21 -15.17 -5.89
C THR A 154 16.26 -14.42 -6.70
N GLY A 155 16.92 -13.40 -6.13
CA GLY A 155 18.01 -12.67 -6.79
C GLY A 155 19.23 -13.55 -7.07
N CYS A 156 19.73 -14.26 -6.06
CA CYS A 156 20.85 -15.20 -6.22
C CYS A 156 20.48 -16.36 -7.15
N TYR A 157 19.26 -16.87 -7.06
CA TYR A 157 18.78 -17.94 -7.93
C TYR A 157 18.65 -17.47 -9.37
N LEU A 158 18.18 -16.24 -9.62
CA LEU A 158 18.11 -15.67 -10.96
C LEU A 158 19.50 -15.61 -11.61
N ILE A 159 20.49 -15.09 -10.87
CA ILE A 159 21.90 -15.05 -11.32
C ILE A 159 22.45 -16.46 -11.59
N TYR A 160 22.12 -17.43 -10.73
CA TYR A 160 22.54 -18.80 -10.93
C TYR A 160 21.91 -19.43 -12.18
N ILE A 161 20.60 -19.24 -12.39
CA ILE A 161 19.94 -19.87 -13.54
C ILE A 161 20.41 -19.30 -14.88
N THR A 162 20.70 -17.99 -14.92
CA THR A 162 21.15 -17.33 -16.15
C THR A 162 22.54 -17.77 -16.57
N ASN A 163 23.38 -18.18 -15.61
CA ASN A 163 24.76 -18.58 -15.88
C ASN A 163 24.94 -20.10 -16.06
N GLU A 164 24.16 -20.92 -15.36
CA GLU A 164 24.40 -22.37 -15.28
C GLU A 164 23.49 -23.21 -16.20
N PHE A 165 22.31 -22.71 -16.57
CA PHE A 165 21.32 -23.50 -17.32
C PHE A 165 21.24 -23.13 -18.79
N GLY A 166 20.86 -24.11 -19.62
CA GLY A 166 20.58 -23.89 -21.04
C GLY A 166 19.36 -22.97 -21.27
N TYR A 167 19.34 -22.35 -22.45
CA TYR A 167 18.37 -21.33 -22.85
C TYR A 167 16.90 -21.70 -22.61
N MET A 168 16.49 -22.96 -22.84
CA MET A 168 15.10 -23.42 -22.64
C MET A 168 14.65 -23.36 -21.17
N ALA A 169 15.56 -23.61 -20.23
CA ALA A 169 15.25 -23.55 -18.80
C ALA A 169 15.16 -22.10 -18.31
N ILE A 170 16.03 -21.24 -18.82
CA ILE A 170 16.02 -19.79 -18.56
C ILE A 170 14.71 -19.19 -19.07
N LEU A 171 14.32 -19.49 -20.31
CA LEU A 171 13.10 -18.95 -20.93
C LEU A 171 11.82 -19.27 -20.15
N LYS A 172 11.73 -20.49 -19.59
CA LYS A 172 10.54 -20.92 -18.85
C LYS A 172 10.47 -20.35 -17.44
N ARG A 173 11.61 -20.17 -16.77
CA ARG A 173 11.69 -19.84 -15.33
C ARG A 173 12.03 -18.39 -15.05
N SER A 174 12.76 -17.70 -15.93
CA SER A 174 13.24 -16.34 -15.70
C SER A 174 12.12 -15.30 -15.60
N PRO A 175 11.10 -15.25 -16.49
CA PRO A 175 10.06 -14.23 -16.41
C PRO A 175 9.27 -14.21 -15.09
N PRO A 176 8.77 -15.35 -14.55
CA PRO A 176 8.06 -15.33 -13.28
C PRO A 176 8.99 -15.10 -12.08
N LEU A 177 10.24 -15.59 -12.11
CA LEU A 177 11.23 -15.35 -11.05
C LEU A 177 11.64 -13.88 -10.98
N GLY A 178 11.84 -13.22 -12.13
CA GLY A 178 12.13 -11.80 -12.20
C GLY A 178 10.99 -10.96 -11.61
N CYS A 179 9.74 -11.29 -11.94
CA CYS A 179 8.57 -10.64 -11.34
C CYS A 179 8.49 -10.86 -9.82
N LEU A 180 8.71 -12.08 -9.33
CA LEU A 180 8.72 -12.36 -7.88
C LEU A 180 9.84 -11.61 -7.16
N TRP A 181 11.01 -11.50 -7.77
CA TRP A 181 12.14 -10.77 -7.20
C TRP A 181 11.85 -9.28 -7.09
N ILE A 182 11.36 -8.65 -8.17
CA ILE A 182 11.00 -7.22 -8.18
C ILE A 182 9.89 -6.95 -7.16
N TRP A 183 8.87 -7.79 -7.12
CA TRP A 183 7.81 -7.67 -6.12
C TRP A 183 8.36 -7.76 -4.69
N SER A 184 9.24 -8.73 -4.42
CA SER A 184 9.87 -8.87 -3.11
C SER A 184 10.62 -7.61 -2.73
N VAL A 185 11.42 -7.03 -3.64
CA VAL A 185 12.18 -5.79 -3.39
C VAL A 185 11.27 -4.58 -3.14
N LEU A 186 10.16 -4.45 -3.87
CA LEU A 186 9.20 -3.34 -3.71
C LEU A 186 8.51 -3.35 -2.36
N GLU A 187 8.29 -4.52 -1.77
CA GLU A 187 7.60 -4.70 -0.49
C GLU A 187 8.54 -4.50 0.73
N LEU A 188 9.86 -4.43 0.52
CA LEU A 188 10.83 -4.19 1.58
C LEU A 188 10.87 -2.73 1.98
N ASN A 189 11.15 -2.48 3.28
CA ASN A 189 11.59 -1.16 3.71
C ASN A 189 12.86 -0.74 2.93
N LEU A 190 12.91 0.53 2.53
CA LEU A 190 14.00 1.13 1.74
C LEU A 190 15.43 0.70 2.17
N PRO A 191 15.82 0.73 3.47
CA PRO A 191 17.15 0.27 3.88
C PRO A 191 17.38 -1.24 3.68
N LEU A 192 16.35 -2.07 3.94
CA LEU A 192 16.44 -3.52 3.75
C LEU A 192 16.46 -3.87 2.26
N ALA A 193 15.72 -3.13 1.43
CA ALA A 193 15.71 -3.29 -0.02
C ALA A 193 17.11 -3.06 -0.58
N VAL A 194 17.74 -1.93 -0.23
CA VAL A 194 19.11 -1.60 -0.62
C VAL A 194 20.09 -2.66 -0.14
N LEU A 195 19.95 -3.15 1.09
CA LEU A 195 20.82 -4.20 1.63
C LEU A 195 20.65 -5.53 0.88
N SER A 196 19.42 -5.94 0.55
CA SER A 196 19.17 -7.17 -0.22
C SER A 196 19.75 -7.09 -1.64
N LEU A 197 19.66 -5.92 -2.28
CA LEU A 197 20.26 -5.65 -3.59
C LEU A 197 21.79 -5.62 -3.50
N ALA A 198 22.36 -5.01 -2.46
CA ALA A 198 23.79 -5.00 -2.23
C ALA A 198 24.34 -6.43 -2.00
N CYS A 199 23.60 -7.28 -1.28
CA CYS A 199 23.95 -8.69 -1.12
C CYS A 199 23.92 -9.45 -2.45
N ALA A 200 22.88 -9.25 -3.28
CA ALA A 200 22.79 -9.87 -4.60
C ALA A 200 23.92 -9.39 -5.53
N ALA A 201 24.23 -8.09 -5.52
CA ALA A 201 25.35 -7.52 -6.27
C ALA A 201 26.69 -8.08 -5.78
N GLY A 202 26.90 -8.15 -4.46
CA GLY A 202 28.09 -8.74 -3.86
C GLY A 202 28.29 -10.20 -4.24
N PHE A 203 27.21 -10.99 -4.31
CA PHE A 203 27.24 -12.38 -4.79
C PHE A 203 27.67 -12.46 -6.26
N LEU A 204 27.19 -11.53 -7.10
CA LEU A 204 27.57 -11.43 -8.51
C LEU A 204 29.08 -11.16 -8.65
N PHE A 205 29.62 -10.21 -7.87
CA PHE A 205 31.06 -9.90 -7.83
C PHE A 205 31.91 -11.07 -7.31
N GLN A 206 31.47 -11.77 -6.25
CA GLN A 206 32.22 -12.90 -5.69
C GLN A 206 32.32 -14.09 -6.65
N ARG A 207 31.28 -14.32 -7.46
CA ARG A 207 31.25 -15.40 -8.44
C ARG A 207 32.00 -15.08 -9.74
N GLY A 208 32.50 -13.84 -9.89
CA GLY A 208 33.31 -13.46 -11.04
C GLY A 208 32.55 -13.46 -12.37
N TYR A 209 31.22 -13.37 -12.34
CA TYR A 209 30.42 -13.23 -13.55
C TYR A 209 30.69 -11.84 -14.13
N THR A 210 31.68 -11.76 -15.01
CA THR A 210 31.97 -10.56 -15.79
C THR A 210 30.74 -10.21 -16.62
N ILE A 211 30.26 -8.98 -16.44
CA ILE A 211 29.26 -8.36 -17.31
C ILE A 211 29.96 -8.17 -18.66
N GLY A 212 29.87 -9.18 -19.52
CA GLY A 212 30.44 -9.22 -20.86
C GLY A 212 29.34 -9.50 -21.87
#